data_AF-A0A971QRI9-F1
#
_entry.id   AF-A0A971QRI9-F1
#
_cell.length_a   1.000
_cell.length_b   1.000
_cell.length_c   1.000
_cell.angle_alpha   90.00
_cell.angle_beta   90.00
_cell.angle_gamma   90.00
#
_symmetry.space_group_name_H-M   'P 1'
#
loop_
_entity.id
_entity.type
_entity.pdbx_description
1 polymer ?
#
loop_
_entity_poly.entity_id
_entity_poly.type
_entity_poly.pdbx_seq_one_letter_code
_entity_poly.pdbx_strand_id
1 'polypeptide(L)'
;MKEAATLPSNGPNHSYEDTGFLPLREPPLRFTGIGPYKGFEFARILTRRWAFCYELNVGGVLYYHVFKRLENPRFGTISYPRPEAFGEWAWCYRRLDEALNKLNLIGHE
;
A
#
# COMPACT_ATOMS: atom_id res chain seq x y z
N MET A 1 -5.26 48.44 -28.44
CA MET A 1 -6.21 47.35 -28.14
C MET A 1 -5.57 46.02 -28.51
N LYS A 2 -5.49 45.13 -27.52
CA LYS A 2 -5.10 43.71 -27.54
C LYS A 2 -3.61 43.40 -27.68
N GLU A 3 -2.97 43.42 -26.51
CA GLU A 3 -1.71 42.76 -26.17
C GLU A 3 -1.74 41.25 -26.42
N ALA A 4 -0.60 40.73 -26.85
CA ALA A 4 -0.30 39.31 -26.96
C ALA A 4 -0.02 38.75 -25.55
N ALA A 5 -0.81 37.76 -25.13
CA ALA A 5 -0.52 36.99 -23.91
C ALA A 5 0.38 35.80 -24.26
N THR A 6 1.67 35.96 -24.02
CA THR A 6 2.64 34.87 -23.89
C THR A 6 2.29 34.04 -22.64
N LEU A 7 2.16 32.72 -22.81
CA LEU A 7 1.98 31.78 -21.70
C LEU A 7 3.26 31.71 -20.85
N PRO A 8 3.22 31.97 -19.52
CA PRO A 8 4.36 31.66 -18.66
C PRO A 8 4.44 30.16 -18.38
N SER A 9 5.66 29.64 -18.51
CA SER A 9 6.05 28.29 -18.11
C SER A 9 5.90 28.10 -16.60
N ASN A 10 4.86 27.39 -16.17
CA ASN A 10 4.74 26.93 -14.79
C ASN A 10 5.38 25.55 -14.63
N GLY A 11 6.71 25.53 -14.52
CA GLY A 11 7.36 24.45 -13.77
C GLY A 11 7.08 24.66 -12.28
N PRO A 12 6.66 23.64 -11.51
CA PRO A 12 6.51 23.84 -10.09
C PRO A 12 7.89 23.84 -9.45
N ASN A 13 8.26 25.03 -8.95
CA ASN A 13 9.19 25.24 -7.86
C ASN A 13 8.96 24.20 -6.76
N HIS A 14 9.98 23.46 -6.38
CA HIS A 14 10.00 22.80 -5.08
C HIS A 14 11.33 23.17 -4.40
N SER A 15 11.27 24.20 -3.57
CA SER A 15 12.27 24.48 -2.55
C SER A 15 12.34 23.26 -1.63
N TYR A 16 13.45 22.51 -1.72
CA TYR A 16 13.76 21.46 -0.76
C TYR A 16 14.13 22.14 0.57
N GLU A 17 13.14 22.31 1.45
CA GLU A 17 13.45 22.52 2.85
C GLU A 17 13.93 21.19 3.45
N ASP A 18 15.09 21.28 4.10
CA ASP A 18 15.76 20.19 4.80
C ASP A 18 14.89 19.69 5.96
N THR A 19 14.27 18.52 5.76
CA THR A 19 14.09 17.54 6.83
C THR A 19 14.42 16.17 6.24
N GLY A 20 15.60 15.64 6.60
CA GLY A 20 16.15 14.35 6.16
C GLY A 20 15.36 13.09 6.55
N PHE A 21 14.06 13.04 6.31
CA PHE A 21 13.21 11.86 6.33
C PHE A 21 12.17 11.98 5.20
N LEU A 22 12.47 11.41 4.03
CA LEU A 22 11.41 11.16 3.05
C LEU A 22 10.46 10.12 3.65
N PRO A 23 9.15 10.39 3.80
CA PRO A 23 8.22 9.39 4.31
C PRO A 23 8.25 8.18 3.38
N LEU A 24 8.42 6.98 3.96
CA LEU A 24 8.44 5.73 3.21
C LEU A 24 7.22 5.64 2.31
N ARG A 25 7.43 5.24 1.05
CA ARG A 25 6.32 5.09 0.10
C ARG A 25 5.40 3.97 0.57
N GLU A 26 4.17 4.33 0.91
CA GLU A 26 3.16 3.35 1.26
C GLU A 26 2.81 2.44 0.07
N PRO A 27 2.31 1.22 0.33
CA PRO A 27 1.80 0.37 -0.73
C PRO A 27 0.58 1.05 -1.38
N PRO A 28 0.42 0.93 -2.71
CA PRO A 28 -0.62 1.64 -3.44
C PRO A 28 -2.03 1.20 -3.01
N LEU A 29 -3.00 2.11 -3.11
CA LEU A 29 -4.41 1.80 -2.80
C LEU A 29 -4.94 0.63 -3.63
N ARG A 30 -4.51 0.50 -4.89
CA ARG A 30 -4.86 -0.60 -5.77
C ARG A 30 -3.65 -1.06 -6.56
N PHE A 31 -3.53 -2.35 -6.81
CA PHE A 31 -2.51 -2.89 -7.69
C PHE A 31 -2.89 -4.29 -8.18
N THR A 32 -2.34 -4.67 -9.34
CA THR A 32 -2.40 -6.04 -9.84
C THR A 32 -1.28 -6.85 -9.20
N GLY A 33 -1.63 -8.03 -8.67
CA GLY A 33 -0.66 -8.97 -8.15
C GLY A 33 0.37 -9.39 -9.19
N ILE A 34 1.51 -9.87 -8.71
CA ILE A 34 2.60 -10.38 -9.54
C ILE A 34 2.90 -11.85 -9.17
N GLY A 35 3.64 -12.55 -10.03
CA GLY A 35 4.03 -13.94 -9.80
C GLY A 35 2.79 -14.85 -9.63
N PRO A 36 2.66 -15.59 -8.51
CA PRO A 36 1.51 -16.46 -8.27
C PRO A 36 0.16 -15.74 -8.20
N TYR A 37 0.16 -14.43 -7.93
CA TYR A 37 -1.04 -13.62 -7.86
C TYR A 37 -1.28 -12.78 -9.13
N LYS A 38 -0.59 -13.12 -10.23
CA LYS A 38 -0.70 -12.37 -11.48
C LYS A 38 -2.14 -12.38 -12.00
N GLY A 39 -2.68 -11.19 -12.26
CA GLY A 39 -4.04 -11.00 -12.76
C GLY A 39 -5.11 -10.84 -11.68
N PHE A 40 -4.76 -10.95 -10.39
CA PHE A 40 -5.67 -10.57 -9.31
C PHE A 40 -5.51 -9.10 -8.95
N GLU A 41 -6.64 -8.41 -8.83
CA GLU A 41 -6.69 -7.03 -8.39
C GLU A 41 -6.81 -6.97 -6.87
N PHE A 42 -5.88 -6.25 -6.26
CA PHE A 42 -5.87 -5.96 -4.83
C PHE A 42 -6.36 -4.55 -4.60
N ALA A 43 -7.26 -4.36 -3.65
CA ALA A 43 -7.74 -3.07 -3.20
C ALA A 43 -7.53 -2.91 -1.69
N ARG A 44 -6.77 -1.90 -1.28
CA ARG A 44 -6.56 -1.60 0.14
C ARG A 44 -7.86 -1.06 0.72
N ILE A 45 -8.37 -1.74 1.73
CA ILE A 45 -9.61 -1.36 2.41
C ILE A 45 -9.34 -0.67 3.75
N LEU A 46 -8.21 -0.98 4.39
CA LEU A 46 -7.85 -0.37 5.66
C LEU A 46 -6.33 -0.30 5.85
N THR A 47 -5.90 0.74 6.56
CA THR A 47 -4.50 0.95 6.93
C THR A 47 -4.44 1.27 8.42
N ARG A 48 -3.47 0.67 9.12
CA ARG A 48 -3.08 1.00 10.49
C ARG A 48 -1.60 1.34 10.51
N ARG A 49 -1.14 1.93 11.61
CA ARG A 49 0.27 2.30 11.80
C ARG A 49 1.23 1.12 11.52
N TRP A 50 0.84 -0.08 11.93
CA TRP A 50 1.70 -1.27 11.91
C TRP A 50 1.28 -2.34 10.89
N ALA A 51 0.21 -2.13 10.12
CA ALA A 51 -0.35 -3.16 9.26
C ALA A 51 -1.28 -2.60 8.17
N PHE A 52 -1.49 -3.41 7.14
CA PHE A 52 -2.39 -3.12 6.03
C PHE A 52 -3.39 -4.25 5.82
N CYS A 53 -4.58 -3.92 5.33
CA CYS A 53 -5.59 -4.89 4.90
C CYS A 53 -6.01 -4.60 3.46
N TYR A 54 -5.92 -5.63 2.63
CA TYR A 54 -6.31 -5.62 1.22
C TYR A 54 -7.41 -6.64 0.97
N GLU A 55 -8.36 -6.26 0.14
CA GLU A 55 -9.34 -7.15 -0.44
C GLU A 55 -8.88 -7.58 -1.84
N LEU A 56 -9.16 -8.83 -2.19
CA LEU A 56 -9.10 -9.32 -3.56
C LEU A 56 -10.30 -10.22 -3.86
N ASN A 57 -10.74 -10.20 -5.11
CA ASN A 57 -11.80 -11.06 -5.61
C ASN A 57 -11.20 -12.13 -6.54
N VAL A 58 -11.43 -13.39 -6.19
CA VAL A 58 -10.97 -14.56 -6.95
C VAL A 58 -12.22 -15.30 -7.44
N GLY A 59 -12.63 -15.05 -8.69
CA GLY A 59 -13.74 -15.77 -9.31
C GLY A 59 -15.09 -15.62 -8.59
N GLY A 60 -15.40 -14.43 -8.08
CA GLY A 60 -16.61 -14.14 -7.32
C GLY A 60 -16.48 -14.34 -5.81
N VAL A 61 -15.29 -14.76 -5.36
CA VAL A 61 -15.01 -15.07 -3.97
C VAL A 61 -14.07 -14.05 -3.37
N LEU A 62 -14.51 -13.39 -2.29
CA LEU A 62 -13.70 -12.38 -1.60
C LEU A 62 -12.70 -13.02 -0.63
N TYR A 63 -11.50 -12.46 -0.64
CA TYR A 63 -10.43 -12.76 0.30
C TYR A 63 -9.87 -11.46 0.86
N TYR A 64 -9.33 -11.53 2.07
CA TYR A 64 -8.75 -10.40 2.77
C TYR A 64 -7.32 -10.75 3.18
N HIS A 65 -6.35 -10.04 2.61
CA HIS A 65 -4.94 -10.17 2.93
C HIS A 65 -4.55 -9.11 3.96
N VAL A 66 -4.06 -9.56 5.10
CA VAL A 66 -3.56 -8.71 6.19
C VAL A 66 -2.07 -8.92 6.32
N PHE A 67 -1.27 -7.86 6.41
CA PHE A 67 0.17 -7.99 6.61
C PHE A 67 0.74 -6.87 7.46
N LYS A 68 1.80 -7.20 8.21
CA LYS A 68 2.57 -6.25 9.00
C LYS A 68 3.25 -5.23 8.10
N ARG A 69 3.41 -4.00 8.59
CA ARG A 69 4.21 -2.96 7.93
C ARG A 69 5.68 -3.39 7.98
N LEU A 70 6.23 -3.76 6.84
CA LEU A 70 7.64 -4.09 6.69
C LEU A 70 8.34 -3.05 5.84
N GLU A 71 9.18 -2.25 6.48
CA GLU A 71 9.91 -1.17 5.82
C GLU A 71 11.12 -1.76 5.08
N ASN A 72 11.38 -1.28 3.87
CA ASN A 72 12.52 -1.66 3.06
C ASN A 72 13.44 -0.44 2.90
N PRO A 73 14.44 -0.28 3.80
CA PRO A 73 15.32 0.90 3.80
C PRO A 73 16.09 1.07 2.50
N ARG A 74 16.40 -0.04 1.80
CA ARG A 74 17.12 -0.02 0.52
C ARG A 74 16.37 0.70 -0.59
N PHE A 75 15.04 0.62 -0.58
CA PHE A 75 14.19 1.22 -1.61
C PHE A 75 13.29 2.34 -1.09
N GLY A 76 13.34 2.66 0.21
CA GLY A 76 12.49 3.67 0.81
C GLY A 76 10.98 3.37 0.68
N THR A 77 10.61 2.09 0.68
CA THR A 77 9.22 1.65 0.46
C THR A 77 8.78 0.65 1.52
N ILE A 78 7.46 0.50 1.67
CA ILE A 78 6.88 -0.58 2.47
C ILE A 78 6.67 -1.79 1.56
N SER A 79 7.14 -2.95 2.01
CA SER A 79 7.07 -4.19 1.24
C SER A 79 5.68 -4.80 1.29
N TYR A 80 5.23 -5.31 0.16
CA TYR A 80 4.09 -6.22 0.08
C TYR A 80 4.59 -7.68 0.25
N PRO A 81 3.87 -8.55 0.98
CA PRO A 81 4.29 -9.92 1.22
C PRO A 81 4.40 -10.76 -0.06
N ARG A 82 5.42 -11.62 -0.08
CA ARG A 82 5.52 -12.74 -1.03
C ARG A 82 4.81 -13.98 -0.45
N PRO A 83 4.53 -15.03 -1.24
CA PRO A 83 3.87 -16.24 -0.72
C PRO A 83 4.53 -16.84 0.53
N GLU A 84 5.85 -16.74 0.64
CA GLU A 84 6.62 -17.28 1.78
C GLU A 84 6.38 -16.50 3.08
N ALA A 85 5.86 -15.27 3.01
CA ALA A 85 5.56 -14.45 4.18
C ALA A 85 4.28 -14.86 4.92
N PHE A 86 3.42 -15.65 4.27
CA PHE A 86 2.13 -16.05 4.83
C PHE A 86 2.33 -17.04 5.98
N GLY A 87 1.83 -16.68 7.16
CA GLY A 87 2.07 -17.39 8.41
C GLY A 87 3.11 -16.72 9.32
N GLU A 88 3.99 -15.88 8.76
CA GLU A 88 5.02 -15.16 9.53
C GLU A 88 4.60 -13.71 9.82
N TRP A 89 4.41 -12.92 8.76
CA TRP A 89 4.05 -11.51 8.85
C TRP A 89 2.89 -11.11 7.93
N ALA A 90 2.32 -12.08 7.22
CA ALA A 90 1.12 -11.93 6.41
C ALA A 90 0.12 -13.07 6.67
N TRP A 91 -1.16 -12.79 6.45
CA TRP A 91 -2.28 -13.70 6.67
C TRP A 91 -3.36 -13.47 5.61
N CYS A 92 -4.13 -14.52 5.33
CA CYS A 92 -5.24 -14.49 4.40
C CYS A 92 -6.50 -15.00 5.10
N TYR A 93 -7.59 -14.25 4.97
CA TYR A 93 -8.88 -14.54 5.60
C TYR A 93 -10.01 -14.52 4.58
N ARG A 94 -11.07 -15.27 4.87
CA ARG A 94 -12.30 -15.33 4.05
C ARG A 94 -13.39 -14.39 4.54
N ARG A 95 -13.25 -13.89 5.76
CA ARG A 95 -14.21 -13.01 6.43
C ARG A 95 -13.52 -11.73 6.82
N LEU A 96 -14.20 -10.60 6.58
CA LEU A 96 -13.68 -9.28 6.92
C LEU A 96 -13.43 -9.15 8.42
N ASP A 97 -14.35 -9.65 9.25
CA ASP A 97 -14.23 -9.55 10.71
C ASP A 97 -12.94 -10.21 11.25
N GLU A 98 -12.57 -11.38 10.72
CA GLU A 98 -11.35 -12.09 11.08
C GLU A 98 -10.09 -11.30 10.66
N ALA A 99 -10.13 -10.72 9.45
CA ALA A 99 -9.06 -9.86 8.95
C ALA A 99 -8.89 -8.61 9.82
N LEU A 100 -9.99 -7.97 10.21
CA LEU A 100 -9.98 -6.78 11.07
C LEU A 100 -9.48 -7.12 12.48
N ASN A 101 -9.88 -8.27 13.03
CA ASN A 101 -9.37 -8.75 14.31
C ASN A 101 -7.84 -8.91 14.25
N LYS A 102 -7.31 -9.58 13.22
CA LYS A 102 -5.85 -9.70 13.07
C LYS A 102 -5.17 -8.35 12.87
N LEU A 103 -5.75 -7.48 12.05
CA LEU A 103 -5.21 -6.14 11.79
C LEU A 103 -5.08 -5.31 13.08
N ASN A 104 -6.07 -5.39 13.98
CA ASN A 104 -6.06 -4.67 15.25
C ASN A 104 -5.11 -5.29 16.28
N LEU A 105 -4.83 -6.59 16.19
CA LEU A 105 -3.86 -7.26 17.07
C LEU A 105 -2.41 -6.88 16.73
N ILE A 106 -2.10 -6.61 15.46
CA ILE A 106 -0.74 -6.27 15.04
C ILE A 106 -0.29 -4.94 15.69
N GLY A 107 0.79 -4.99 16.47
CA GLY A 107 1.33 -3.86 17.24
C GLY A 107 0.93 -3.87 18.72
N HIS A 108 0.11 -4.85 19.13
CA HIS A 108 -0.20 -5.18 20.52
C HIS A 108 0.32 -6.59 20.91
N GLU A 109 1.14 -7.20 20.03
CA GLU A 109 1.76 -8.53 20.19
C GLU A 109 3.08 -8.45 20.98
#